data_AF-A0A7J3M2W9-F1
#
_entry.id   AF-A0A7J3M2W9-F1
#
_cell.length_a   1.000
_cell.length_b   1.000
_cell.length_c   1.000
_cell.angle_alpha   90.00
_cell.angle_beta   90.00
_cell.angle_gamma   90.00
#
_symmetry.space_group_name_H-M   'P 1'
#
loop_
_entity.id
_entity.type
_entity.pdbx_description
1 polymer ?
#
loop_
_entity_poly.entity_id
_entity_poly.type
_entity_poly.pdbx_seq_one_letter_code
_entity_poly.pdbx_strand_id
1 'polypeptide(L)'
;VSTAPFTEIDMQGSAQLAALTACDLLGIDFTKFDFFYVIEADAPIVGGPSAGAVMTIATISALKNLEIDESVYMSGMIYPDGFIGPVGGLNYKLEAVAKNGGKLFLIPSGQSVITVEEKTIRRVGIINVVTTELRELNLVEYGKKLGVEVLEVKDVNEALRYYTGYEIVKPFVSVNLTLYSDALKLLADKMRESIGELRGYETKEARELINKAEKSYSEGNYYTATSEFFQAKILMRYQMNKKTLVSAYQIENEIASVEKEISQLKDYLKKAPIGVNSIQIIAGAQERVAEAENALKLAKNAKSSEDLLYNLAYAKERCESAKVWLSLLPRIKGDYALNGEDLKKRAEFYINQANSIIVYASSLRGYQDLITSAYESLEIAKKLYSESLYAGAVFEALNAITDASISIEAKYGELRVEEKKKSAEIAIAEVEQIGYPILPIAYFEFAETSQNTYAKLLYYSLSERIAKFMLNVAKVKGERELVHAGYEIQQTTPETKGSLKRIIESPGFEVAIALFSLSLIAYSIRKR
;
A
#
# COMPACT_ATOMS: atom_id res chain seq x y z
N VAL A 1 -3.56 -9.79 -22.19
CA VAL A 1 -2.85 -11.08 -22.12
C VAL A 1 -3.51 -12.02 -23.11
N SER A 2 -2.74 -12.72 -23.94
CA SER A 2 -3.27 -13.79 -24.79
C SER A 2 -4.01 -14.82 -23.93
N THR A 3 -5.17 -15.29 -24.38
CA THR A 3 -5.99 -16.30 -23.70
C THR A 3 -5.82 -17.70 -24.30
N ALA A 4 -4.85 -17.88 -25.20
CA ALA A 4 -4.40 -19.18 -25.69
C ALA A 4 -2.94 -19.36 -25.24
N PRO A 5 -2.64 -20.31 -24.34
CA PRO A 5 -3.56 -21.20 -23.61
C PRO A 5 -4.48 -20.44 -22.64
N PHE A 6 -5.53 -21.08 -22.12
CA PHE A 6 -6.46 -20.41 -21.19
C PHE A 6 -5.72 -19.90 -19.96
N THR A 7 -5.87 -18.62 -19.64
CA THR A 7 -5.15 -17.95 -18.55
C THR A 7 -6.06 -17.74 -17.34
N GLU A 8 -5.65 -18.27 -16.18
CA GLU A 8 -6.34 -18.03 -14.91
C GLU A 8 -6.22 -16.56 -14.47
N ILE A 9 -7.12 -16.14 -13.57
CA ILE A 9 -7.23 -14.75 -13.10
C ILE A 9 -5.93 -14.28 -12.44
N ASP A 10 -5.24 -15.16 -11.72
CA ASP A 10 -3.99 -14.83 -11.03
C ASP A 10 -2.83 -14.59 -12.01
N MET A 11 -2.76 -15.31 -13.13
CA MET A 11 -1.80 -15.06 -14.21
C MET A 11 -2.07 -13.72 -14.90
N GLN A 12 -3.34 -13.41 -15.16
CA GLN A 12 -3.74 -12.12 -15.72
C GLN A 12 -3.41 -10.95 -14.77
N GLY A 13 -3.68 -11.13 -13.47
CA GLY A 13 -3.31 -10.17 -12.42
C GLY A 13 -1.79 -9.99 -12.32
N SER A 14 -1.02 -11.08 -12.43
CA SER A 14 0.45 -11.04 -12.43
C SER A 14 1.01 -10.24 -13.59
N ALA A 15 0.44 -10.36 -14.79
CA ALA A 15 0.87 -9.60 -15.96
C ALA A 15 0.60 -8.09 -15.80
N GLN A 16 -0.57 -7.72 -15.27
CA GLN A 16 -0.88 -6.32 -15.00
C GLN A 16 0.02 -5.74 -13.91
N LEU A 17 0.27 -6.49 -12.84
CA LEU A 17 1.16 -6.05 -11.78
C LEU A 17 2.60 -5.94 -12.27
N ALA A 18 3.07 -6.87 -13.10
CA ALA A 18 4.39 -6.82 -13.70
C ALA A 18 4.61 -5.54 -14.52
N ALA A 19 3.64 -5.16 -15.36
CA ALA A 19 3.71 -3.95 -16.16
C ALA A 19 3.77 -2.68 -15.28
N LEU A 20 2.93 -2.63 -14.23
CA LEU A 20 2.92 -1.54 -13.28
C LEU A 20 4.27 -1.40 -12.57
N THR A 21 4.75 -2.50 -11.99
CA THR A 21 5.99 -2.53 -11.23
C THR A 21 7.18 -2.18 -12.12
N ALA A 22 7.21 -2.66 -13.37
CA ALA A 22 8.27 -2.29 -14.33
C ALA A 22 8.28 -0.78 -14.62
N CYS A 23 7.13 -0.18 -14.92
CA CYS A 23 7.02 1.25 -15.17
C CYS A 23 7.44 2.06 -13.95
N ASP A 24 6.96 1.66 -12.77
CA ASP A 24 7.24 2.31 -11.50
C ASP A 24 8.74 2.27 -11.15
N LEU A 25 9.38 1.10 -11.31
CA LEU A 25 10.81 0.94 -11.10
C LEU A 25 11.65 1.78 -12.07
N LEU A 26 11.18 1.99 -13.30
CA LEU A 26 11.86 2.80 -14.31
C LEU A 26 11.52 4.30 -14.26
N GLY A 27 10.55 4.70 -13.42
CA GLY A 27 10.02 6.07 -13.42
C GLY A 27 9.31 6.44 -14.72
N ILE A 28 8.76 5.45 -15.43
CA ILE A 28 8.04 5.63 -16.70
C ILE A 28 6.55 5.80 -16.40
N ASP A 29 5.92 6.77 -17.04
CA ASP A 29 4.48 6.97 -16.97
C ASP A 29 3.76 5.83 -17.70
N PHE A 30 3.16 4.92 -16.93
CA PHE A 30 2.44 3.76 -17.43
C PHE A 30 1.36 4.14 -18.46
N THR A 31 0.72 5.31 -18.30
CA THR A 31 -0.38 5.76 -19.17
C THR A 31 0.03 6.04 -20.62
N LYS A 32 1.32 5.95 -20.93
CA LYS A 32 1.87 6.15 -22.28
C LYS A 32 2.02 4.85 -23.09
N PHE A 33 1.76 3.68 -22.50
CA PHE A 33 2.05 2.39 -23.11
C PHE A 33 0.88 1.42 -22.97
N ASP A 34 0.72 0.56 -23.98
CA ASP A 34 -0.14 -0.62 -23.94
C ASP A 34 0.73 -1.87 -23.84
N PHE A 35 0.47 -2.72 -22.85
CA PHE A 35 1.25 -3.93 -22.60
C PHE A 35 0.49 -5.17 -23.07
N PHE A 36 1.07 -5.90 -24.02
CA PHE A 36 0.51 -7.14 -24.55
C PHE A 36 1.43 -8.33 -24.26
N TYR A 37 0.98 -9.20 -23.35
CA TYR A 37 1.69 -10.43 -22.99
C TYR A 37 1.15 -11.62 -23.80
N VAL A 38 2.05 -12.34 -24.47
CA VAL A 38 1.79 -13.64 -25.08
C VAL A 38 2.49 -14.70 -24.24
N ILE A 39 1.74 -15.71 -23.82
CA ILE A 39 2.25 -16.83 -23.03
C ILE A 39 2.10 -18.06 -23.90
N GLU A 40 3.20 -18.77 -24.11
CA GLU A 40 3.21 -20.02 -24.86
C GLU A 40 3.49 -21.17 -23.89
N ALA A 41 2.61 -22.16 -23.87
CA ALA A 41 2.78 -23.38 -23.10
C ALA A 41 2.04 -24.54 -23.76
N ASP A 42 2.57 -25.75 -23.60
CA ASP A 42 1.89 -26.98 -24.04
C ASP A 42 0.67 -27.33 -23.17
N ALA A 43 0.57 -26.71 -21.99
CA ALA A 43 -0.55 -26.88 -21.09
C ALA A 43 -1.78 -26.10 -21.60
N PRO A 44 -2.99 -26.69 -21.59
CA PRO A 44 -4.20 -26.00 -22.04
C PRO A 44 -4.63 -24.85 -21.12
N ILE A 45 -4.17 -24.86 -19.86
CA ILE A 45 -4.46 -23.87 -18.84
C ILE A 45 -3.15 -23.49 -18.15
N VAL A 46 -2.93 -22.18 -17.97
CA VAL A 46 -1.81 -21.62 -17.21
C VAL A 46 -2.33 -20.69 -16.12
N GLY A 47 -1.72 -20.75 -14.95
CA GLY A 47 -2.15 -20.02 -13.76
C GLY A 47 -1.02 -19.85 -12.76
N GLY A 48 -1.35 -19.24 -11.63
CA GLY A 48 -0.44 -19.00 -10.52
C GLY A 48 0.31 -17.67 -10.60
N PRO A 49 0.68 -17.09 -9.45
CA PRO A 49 1.42 -15.82 -9.38
C PRO A 49 2.90 -15.94 -9.80
N SER A 50 3.39 -17.17 -9.99
CA SER A 50 4.82 -17.48 -9.98
C SER A 50 5.63 -17.02 -11.20
N ALA A 51 4.95 -16.43 -12.18
CA ALA A 51 5.55 -15.81 -13.36
C ALA A 51 5.57 -14.28 -13.29
N GLY A 52 5.03 -13.67 -12.22
CA GLY A 52 4.98 -12.21 -12.09
C GLY A 52 6.35 -11.54 -12.18
N ALA A 53 7.36 -12.11 -11.50
CA ALA A 53 8.70 -11.54 -11.52
C ALA A 53 9.36 -11.64 -12.91
N VAL A 54 9.21 -12.77 -13.61
CA VAL A 54 9.78 -12.92 -14.98
C VAL A 54 9.09 -12.01 -15.99
N MET A 55 7.77 -11.84 -15.88
CA MET A 55 7.02 -10.88 -16.70
C MET A 55 7.49 -9.45 -16.45
N THR A 56 7.89 -9.12 -15.22
CA THR A 56 8.42 -7.78 -14.88
C THR A 56 9.76 -7.54 -15.56
N ILE A 57 10.67 -8.53 -15.51
CA ILE A 57 11.96 -8.47 -16.22
C ILE A 57 11.74 -8.33 -17.72
N ALA A 58 10.89 -9.16 -18.32
CA ALA A 58 10.56 -9.09 -19.74
C ALA A 58 10.01 -7.71 -20.13
N THR A 59 9.20 -7.10 -19.26
CA THR A 59 8.66 -5.76 -19.49
C THR A 59 9.73 -4.68 -19.43
N ILE A 60 10.62 -4.74 -18.42
CA ILE A 60 11.77 -3.82 -18.32
C ILE A 60 12.65 -3.94 -19.56
N SER A 61 12.99 -5.17 -19.95
CA SER A 61 13.82 -5.44 -21.13
C SER A 61 13.16 -4.93 -22.41
N ALA A 62 11.84 -5.09 -22.57
CA ALA A 62 11.12 -4.56 -23.72
C ALA A 62 11.09 -3.02 -23.75
N LEU A 63 10.82 -2.37 -22.61
CA LEU A 63 10.80 -0.91 -22.48
C LEU A 63 12.19 -0.29 -22.72
N LYS A 64 13.26 -1.01 -22.39
CA LYS A 64 14.64 -0.53 -22.46
C LYS A 64 15.46 -1.15 -23.59
N ASN A 65 14.83 -1.96 -24.43
CA ASN A 65 15.46 -2.67 -25.55
C ASN A 65 16.72 -3.45 -25.10
N LEU A 66 16.60 -4.23 -24.02
CA LEU A 66 17.67 -5.07 -23.49
C LEU A 66 17.57 -6.49 -24.05
N GLU A 67 18.72 -7.08 -24.36
CA GLU A 67 18.83 -8.51 -24.62
C GLU A 67 18.76 -9.29 -23.31
N ILE A 68 18.16 -10.48 -23.36
CA ILE A 68 17.94 -11.37 -22.22
C ILE A 68 18.76 -12.64 -22.43
N ASP A 69 19.48 -13.08 -21.40
CA ASP A 69 20.14 -14.39 -21.39
C ASP A 69 19.10 -15.52 -21.26
N GLU A 70 18.84 -16.22 -22.37
CA GLU A 70 17.90 -17.33 -22.46
C GLU A 70 18.31 -18.56 -21.64
N SER A 71 19.55 -18.61 -21.14
CA SER A 71 20.02 -19.69 -20.27
C SER A 71 19.63 -19.49 -18.79
N VAL A 72 19.11 -18.32 -18.44
CA VAL A 72 18.65 -17.95 -17.10
C VAL A 72 17.14 -18.17 -16.98
N TYR A 73 16.74 -18.93 -15.98
CA TYR A 73 15.35 -19.21 -15.65
C TYR A 73 15.02 -18.61 -14.29
N MET A 74 13.75 -18.30 -14.05
CA MET A 74 13.31 -17.84 -12.73
C MET A 74 11.89 -18.27 -12.39
N SER A 75 11.58 -18.30 -11.11
CA SER A 75 10.19 -18.32 -10.63
C SER A 75 10.05 -17.43 -9.42
N GLY A 76 8.97 -16.64 -9.38
CA GLY A 76 8.75 -15.69 -8.31
C GLY A 76 7.46 -14.91 -8.50
N MET A 77 6.72 -14.73 -7.41
CA MET A 77 5.63 -13.77 -7.37
C MET A 77 6.22 -12.36 -7.39
N ILE A 78 5.59 -11.42 -8.08
CA ILE A 78 5.98 -10.01 -8.00
C ILE A 78 5.11 -9.27 -6.99
N TYR A 79 5.74 -8.45 -6.15
CA TYR A 79 5.07 -7.47 -5.33
C TYR A 79 5.09 -6.08 -5.99
N PRO A 80 4.13 -5.19 -5.69
CA PRO A 80 4.07 -3.85 -6.30
C PRO A 80 5.25 -2.93 -6.00
N ASP A 81 6.08 -3.27 -5.02
CA ASP A 81 7.31 -2.56 -4.64
C ASP A 81 8.57 -3.10 -5.35
N GLY A 82 8.42 -4.08 -6.25
CA GLY A 82 9.55 -4.65 -7.01
C GLY A 82 10.24 -5.82 -6.32
N PHE A 83 9.80 -6.24 -5.14
CA PHE A 83 10.36 -7.43 -4.50
C PHE A 83 9.75 -8.73 -5.03
N ILE A 84 10.51 -9.81 -4.89
CA ILE A 84 10.14 -11.14 -5.35
C ILE A 84 9.62 -11.97 -4.16
N GLY A 85 8.37 -12.41 -4.27
CA GLY A 85 7.67 -13.21 -3.27
C GLY A 85 7.71 -14.72 -3.54
N PRO A 86 7.37 -15.53 -2.52
CA PRO A 86 7.57 -16.96 -2.58
C PRO A 86 6.57 -17.67 -3.49
N VAL A 87 6.98 -18.84 -3.96
CA VAL A 87 6.21 -19.67 -4.89
C VAL A 87 6.29 -21.16 -4.51
N GLY A 88 5.32 -21.94 -4.98
CA GLY A 88 5.30 -23.39 -4.82
C GLY A 88 5.99 -24.14 -5.96
N GLY A 89 6.31 -25.41 -5.69
CA GLY A 89 6.76 -26.39 -6.69
C GLY A 89 8.16 -26.14 -7.24
N LEU A 90 9.05 -25.50 -6.48
CA LEU A 90 10.39 -25.13 -6.94
C LEU A 90 11.26 -26.34 -7.33
N ASN A 91 11.12 -27.49 -6.68
CA ASN A 91 11.82 -28.72 -7.07
C ASN A 91 11.44 -29.18 -8.48
N TYR A 92 10.14 -29.26 -8.78
CA TYR A 92 9.66 -29.67 -10.11
C TYR A 92 10.04 -28.65 -11.19
N LYS A 93 10.04 -27.36 -10.85
CA LYS A 93 10.49 -26.29 -11.74
C LYS A 93 11.98 -26.39 -12.04
N LEU A 94 12.81 -26.62 -11.02
CA LEU A 94 14.25 -26.84 -11.18
C LEU A 94 14.55 -28.06 -12.08
N GLU A 95 13.81 -29.16 -11.92
CA GLU A 95 13.92 -30.32 -12.82
C GLU A 95 13.56 -29.95 -14.27
N ALA A 96 12.53 -29.13 -14.48
CA ALA A 96 12.14 -28.66 -15.82
C ALA A 96 13.21 -27.73 -16.43
N VAL A 97 13.82 -26.85 -15.62
CA VAL A 97 14.95 -25.99 -16.05
C VAL A 97 16.13 -26.86 -16.51
N ALA A 98 16.49 -27.87 -15.73
CA ALA A 98 17.56 -28.80 -16.08
C ALA A 98 17.28 -29.54 -17.40
N LYS A 99 16.04 -30.01 -17.59
CA LYS A 99 15.61 -30.69 -18.84
C LYS A 99 15.67 -29.79 -20.07
N ASN A 100 15.40 -28.48 -19.91
CA ASN A 100 15.49 -27.51 -20.99
C ASN A 100 16.90 -26.93 -21.18
N GLY A 101 17.90 -27.42 -20.44
CA GLY A 101 19.30 -27.01 -20.61
C GLY A 101 19.66 -25.68 -19.95
N GLY A 102 18.81 -25.15 -19.06
CA GLY A 102 19.08 -23.93 -18.32
C GLY A 102 20.36 -24.03 -17.48
N LYS A 103 21.07 -22.91 -17.34
CA LYS A 103 22.33 -22.82 -16.60
C LYS A 103 22.15 -22.27 -15.20
N LEU A 104 21.23 -21.33 -15.05
CA LEU A 104 20.95 -20.64 -13.80
C LEU A 104 19.44 -20.62 -13.54
N PHE A 105 19.04 -20.93 -12.30
CA PHE A 105 17.67 -20.84 -11.83
C PHE A 105 17.58 -19.89 -10.64
N LEU A 106 16.93 -18.75 -10.86
CA LEU A 106 16.67 -17.75 -9.82
C LEU A 106 15.39 -18.10 -9.06
N ILE A 107 15.48 -18.16 -7.75
CA ILE A 107 14.36 -18.45 -6.85
C ILE A 107 14.17 -17.31 -5.85
N PRO A 108 12.98 -17.17 -5.25
CA PRO A 108 12.75 -16.12 -4.26
C PRO A 108 13.66 -16.32 -3.05
N SER A 109 14.14 -15.21 -2.50
CA SER A 109 14.96 -15.22 -1.28
C SER A 109 14.29 -15.98 -0.13
N GLY A 110 15.07 -16.81 0.58
CA GLY A 110 14.60 -17.64 1.69
C GLY A 110 13.91 -18.95 1.27
N GLN A 111 13.93 -19.33 -0.02
CA GLN A 111 13.35 -20.57 -0.53
C GLN A 111 14.37 -21.62 -1.00
N SER A 112 15.66 -21.45 -0.70
CA SER A 112 16.72 -22.43 -1.00
C SER A 112 16.54 -23.78 -0.33
N VAL A 113 15.79 -23.84 0.79
CA VAL A 113 15.42 -25.10 1.46
C VAL A 113 13.90 -25.20 1.51
N ILE A 114 13.36 -26.27 0.92
CA ILE A 114 11.92 -26.56 0.89
C ILE A 114 11.61 -27.90 1.54
N THR A 115 10.38 -28.09 2.00
CA THR A 115 9.89 -29.40 2.46
C THR A 115 9.22 -30.13 1.31
N VAL A 116 9.64 -31.36 1.05
CA VAL A 116 9.06 -32.24 0.02
C VAL A 116 8.48 -33.50 0.67
N GLU A 117 7.41 -34.01 0.08
CA GLU A 117 6.80 -35.29 0.45
C GLU A 117 7.50 -36.41 -0.32
N GLU A 118 8.20 -37.30 0.40
CA GLU A 118 8.79 -38.52 -0.15
C GLU A 118 7.85 -39.70 0.12
N LYS A 119 7.31 -40.30 -0.94
CA LYS A 119 6.43 -41.47 -0.83
C LYS A 119 7.26 -42.74 -0.95
N THR A 120 7.39 -43.47 0.15
CA THR A 120 7.99 -44.80 0.15
C THR A 120 6.89 -45.85 -0.01
N ILE A 121 7.03 -46.71 -1.01
CA ILE A 121 6.08 -47.81 -1.27
C ILE A 121 6.68 -49.09 -0.68
N ARG A 122 6.07 -49.63 0.37
CA ARG A 122 6.37 -50.96 0.90
C ARG A 122 5.29 -51.94 0.49
N ARG A 123 5.67 -52.98 -0.25
CA ARG A 123 4.77 -54.09 -0.59
C ARG A 123 4.69 -55.07 0.57
N VAL A 124 3.51 -55.18 1.19
CA VAL A 124 3.22 -56.15 2.25
C VAL A 124 2.23 -57.16 1.68
N GLY A 125 2.76 -58.27 1.14
CA GLY A 125 1.98 -59.27 0.43
C GLY A 125 1.35 -58.73 -0.88
N ILE A 126 0.01 -58.67 -0.92
CA ILE A 126 -0.77 -58.18 -2.08
C ILE A 126 -1.07 -56.66 -1.94
N ILE A 127 -0.79 -56.05 -0.79
CA ILE A 127 -1.13 -54.65 -0.50
C ILE A 127 0.11 -53.77 -0.61
N ASN A 128 -0.01 -52.64 -1.32
CA ASN A 128 0.98 -51.59 -1.31
C ASN A 128 0.68 -50.63 -0.15
N VAL A 129 1.61 -50.53 0.81
CA VAL A 129 1.57 -49.53 1.87
C VAL A 129 2.39 -48.33 1.41
N VAL A 130 1.74 -47.19 1.24
CA VAL A 130 2.40 -45.93 0.90
C VAL A 130 2.60 -45.13 2.18
N THR A 131 3.85 -44.92 2.56
CA THR A 131 4.22 -44.05 3.68
C THR A 131 4.75 -42.74 3.12
N THR A 132 4.13 -41.62 3.52
CA THR A 132 4.59 -40.28 3.15
C THR A 132 5.44 -39.74 4.29
N GLU A 133 6.71 -39.45 4.01
CA GLU A 133 7.62 -38.78 4.94
C GLU A 133 7.93 -37.37 4.45
N LEU A 134 8.00 -36.41 5.37
CA LEU A 134 8.40 -35.04 5.06
C LEU A 134 9.91 -34.90 5.19
N ARG A 135 10.56 -34.41 4.14
CA ARG A 135 12.00 -34.22 4.11
C ARG A 135 12.36 -32.81 3.64
N GLU A 136 13.38 -32.22 4.24
CA GLU A 136 13.98 -30.98 3.74
C GLU A 136 14.87 -31.27 2.52
N LEU A 137 14.66 -30.49 1.46
CA LEU A 137 15.43 -30.53 0.23
C LEU A 137 16.10 -29.17 0.03
N ASN A 138 17.42 -29.18 -0.01
CA ASN A 138 18.22 -28.02 -0.40
C ASN A 138 18.28 -27.94 -1.95
N LEU A 139 17.64 -26.92 -2.51
CA LEU A 139 17.55 -26.70 -3.96
C LEU A 139 18.89 -26.32 -4.58
N VAL A 140 19.79 -25.68 -3.83
CA VAL A 140 21.14 -25.34 -4.32
C VAL A 140 21.97 -26.60 -4.54
N GLU A 141 21.94 -27.52 -3.57
CA GLU A 141 22.61 -28.81 -3.73
C GLU A 141 21.94 -29.69 -4.80
N TYR A 142 20.61 -29.66 -4.85
CA TYR A 142 19.86 -30.43 -5.83
C TYR A 142 20.10 -29.94 -7.26
N GLY A 143 20.13 -28.62 -7.48
CA GLY A 143 20.44 -28.01 -8.76
C GLY A 143 21.82 -28.39 -9.25
N LYS A 144 22.84 -28.34 -8.38
CA LYS A 144 24.20 -28.79 -8.71
C LYS A 144 24.24 -30.22 -9.23
N LYS A 145 23.45 -31.12 -8.66
CA LYS A 145 23.34 -32.52 -9.13
C LYS A 145 22.69 -32.63 -10.51
N LEU A 146 21.79 -31.70 -10.84
CA LEU A 146 21.12 -31.61 -12.13
C LEU A 146 21.90 -30.78 -13.17
N GLY A 147 23.04 -30.20 -12.79
CA GLY A 147 23.84 -29.33 -13.66
C GLY A 147 23.31 -27.91 -13.82
N VAL A 148 22.49 -27.43 -12.87
CA VAL A 148 21.89 -26.09 -12.85
C VAL A 148 22.34 -25.34 -11.60
N GLU A 149 22.87 -24.13 -11.75
CA GLU A 149 23.14 -23.25 -10.62
C GLU A 149 21.83 -22.67 -10.09
N VAL A 150 21.68 -22.57 -8.77
CA VAL A 150 20.46 -22.01 -8.15
C VAL A 150 20.87 -20.85 -7.26
N LEU A 151 20.29 -19.67 -7.50
CA LEU A 151 20.55 -18.47 -6.72
C LEU A 151 19.25 -17.87 -6.19
N GLU A 152 19.31 -17.38 -4.96
CA GLU A 152 18.24 -16.62 -4.36
C GLU A 152 18.32 -15.16 -4.80
N VAL A 153 17.17 -14.57 -5.15
CA VAL A 153 17.03 -13.16 -5.49
C VAL A 153 15.92 -12.51 -4.67
N LYS A 154 16.17 -11.30 -4.16
CA LYS A 154 15.21 -10.59 -3.31
C LYS A 154 14.27 -9.68 -4.11
N ASP A 155 14.76 -9.08 -5.18
CA ASP A 155 14.05 -8.05 -5.94
C ASP A 155 14.32 -8.12 -7.44
N VAL A 156 13.53 -7.37 -8.19
CA VAL A 156 13.61 -7.26 -9.65
C VAL A 156 14.97 -6.76 -10.11
N ASN A 157 15.65 -5.93 -9.33
CA ASN A 157 16.93 -5.35 -9.75
C ASN A 157 18.05 -6.39 -9.73
N GLU A 158 18.08 -7.24 -8.70
CA GLU A 158 18.99 -8.40 -8.65
C GLU A 158 18.71 -9.38 -9.78
N ALA A 159 17.43 -9.71 -10.03
CA ALA A 159 17.06 -10.60 -11.12
C ALA A 159 17.43 -10.00 -12.50
N LEU A 160 17.20 -8.71 -12.72
CA LEU A 160 17.53 -8.01 -13.96
C LEU A 160 19.03 -8.09 -14.27
N ARG A 161 19.88 -7.99 -13.24
CA ARG A 161 21.32 -8.11 -13.38
C ARG A 161 21.74 -9.47 -13.93
N TYR A 162 21.14 -10.56 -13.46
CA TYR A 162 21.44 -11.90 -13.97
C TYR A 162 20.92 -12.10 -15.39
N TYR A 163 19.77 -11.53 -15.72
CA TYR A 163 19.17 -11.69 -17.05
C TYR A 163 19.82 -10.84 -18.15
N THR A 164 20.33 -9.66 -17.81
CA THR A 164 20.71 -8.64 -18.81
C THR A 164 22.10 -8.06 -18.61
N GLY A 165 22.71 -8.26 -17.44
CA GLY A 165 23.93 -7.55 -17.04
C GLY A 165 23.69 -6.09 -16.62
N TYR A 166 22.46 -5.60 -16.64
CA TYR A 166 22.11 -4.23 -16.24
C TYR A 166 21.39 -4.18 -14.90
N GLU A 167 21.53 -3.04 -14.22
CA GLU A 167 20.75 -2.70 -13.05
C GLU A 167 20.16 -1.27 -13.17
N ILE A 168 19.01 -1.07 -12.55
CA ILE A 168 18.35 0.22 -12.41
C ILE A 168 19.08 1.01 -11.32
N VAL A 169 19.57 2.20 -11.68
CA VAL A 169 20.24 3.09 -10.73
C VAL A 169 19.22 3.61 -9.71
N LYS A 170 19.44 3.31 -8.43
CA LYS A 170 18.71 3.93 -7.33
C LYS A 170 19.42 5.23 -6.97
N PRO A 171 18.75 6.39 -7.02
CA PRO A 171 19.41 7.65 -6.71
C PRO A 171 19.76 7.70 -5.21
N PHE A 172 21.02 8.06 -4.91
CA PHE A 172 21.44 8.30 -3.53
C PHE A 172 21.08 9.74 -3.15
N VAL A 173 19.92 9.92 -2.54
CA VAL A 173 19.44 11.24 -2.11
C VAL A 173 18.94 11.14 -0.68
N SER A 174 19.45 12.00 0.19
CA SER A 174 19.01 12.10 1.57
C SER A 174 17.81 13.04 1.68
N VAL A 175 16.76 12.61 2.36
CA VAL A 175 15.59 13.45 2.65
C VAL A 175 15.97 14.56 3.64
N ASN A 176 15.55 15.79 3.38
CA ASN A 176 15.71 16.88 4.36
C ASN A 176 14.39 17.13 5.12
N LEU A 177 14.14 16.31 6.15
CA LEU A 177 12.93 16.40 6.97
C LEU A 177 12.72 17.79 7.61
N THR A 178 13.81 18.52 7.90
CA THR A 178 13.72 19.84 8.57
C THR A 178 13.06 20.92 7.70
N LEU A 179 13.05 20.74 6.38
CA LEU A 179 12.45 21.70 5.44
C LEU A 179 10.91 21.79 5.59
N TYR A 180 10.27 20.78 6.18
CA TYR A 180 8.82 20.67 6.29
C TYR A 180 8.29 20.92 7.69
N SER A 181 9.19 21.07 8.68
CA SER A 181 8.81 21.28 10.07
C SER A 181 7.84 22.45 10.23
N ASP A 182 8.02 23.55 9.51
CA ASP A 182 7.09 24.69 9.56
C ASP A 182 5.68 24.37 9.03
N ALA A 183 5.58 23.56 7.98
CA ALA A 183 4.31 23.16 7.39
C ALA A 183 3.59 22.15 8.31
N LEU A 184 4.31 21.15 8.81
CA LEU A 184 3.74 20.15 9.73
C LEU A 184 3.37 20.78 11.08
N LYS A 185 4.20 21.70 11.59
CA LYS A 185 3.89 22.46 12.80
C LYS A 185 2.63 23.30 12.64
N LEU A 186 2.39 23.92 11.48
CA LEU A 186 1.15 24.65 11.24
C LEU A 186 -0.09 23.75 11.36
N LEU A 187 -0.01 22.51 10.84
CA LEU A 187 -1.10 21.53 11.01
C LEU A 187 -1.33 21.22 12.49
N ALA A 188 -0.25 21.00 13.23
CA ALA A 188 -0.29 20.69 14.65
C ALA A 188 -0.85 21.84 15.48
N ASP A 189 -0.39 23.08 15.22
CA ASP A 189 -0.85 24.30 15.87
C ASP A 189 -2.36 24.50 15.68
N LYS A 190 -2.84 24.35 14.44
CA LYS A 190 -4.27 24.50 14.13
C LYS A 190 -5.12 23.41 14.77
N MET A 191 -4.67 22.17 14.73
CA MET A 191 -5.40 21.07 15.37
C MET A 191 -5.44 21.25 16.89
N ARG A 192 -4.30 21.63 17.49
CA ARG A 192 -4.16 21.92 18.91
C ARG A 192 -5.04 23.09 19.36
N GLU A 193 -5.06 24.20 18.61
CA GLU A 193 -5.93 25.36 18.89
C GLU A 193 -7.40 24.94 18.90
N SER A 194 -7.81 24.11 17.93
CA SER A 194 -9.19 23.66 17.81
C SER A 194 -9.67 22.74 18.94
N ILE A 195 -8.79 22.22 19.79
CA ILE A 195 -9.17 21.53 21.05
C ILE A 195 -9.94 22.50 21.97
N GLY A 196 -9.62 23.80 21.92
CA GLY A 196 -10.24 24.83 22.77
C GLY A 196 -11.76 24.94 22.58
N GLU A 197 -12.28 24.64 21.38
CA GLU A 197 -13.71 24.61 21.08
C GLU A 197 -14.48 23.56 21.88
N LEU A 198 -13.78 22.52 22.35
CA LEU A 198 -14.33 21.36 23.04
C LEU A 198 -13.96 21.31 24.52
N ARG A 199 -13.44 22.41 25.08
CA ARG A 199 -13.05 22.50 26.48
C ARG A 199 -14.24 22.20 27.40
N GLY A 200 -14.04 21.35 28.41
CA GLY A 200 -15.10 20.89 29.32
C GLY A 200 -15.77 19.56 28.94
N TYR A 201 -15.38 18.98 27.80
CA TYR A 201 -15.82 17.67 27.33
C TYR A 201 -14.70 16.61 27.33
N GLU A 202 -13.60 16.86 28.04
CA GLU A 202 -12.45 15.94 28.12
C GLU A 202 -12.81 14.65 28.88
N THR A 203 -12.65 13.49 28.22
CA THR A 203 -12.63 12.19 28.88
C THR A 203 -11.23 11.86 29.41
N LYS A 204 -11.08 10.76 30.17
CA LYS A 204 -9.76 10.31 30.63
C LYS A 204 -8.86 9.98 29.44
N GLU A 205 -9.39 9.23 28.49
CA GLU A 205 -8.70 8.79 27.27
C GLU A 205 -8.33 9.98 26.39
N ALA A 206 -9.21 10.99 26.26
CA ALA A 206 -8.90 12.22 25.53
C ALA A 206 -7.74 12.99 26.17
N ARG A 207 -7.66 13.06 27.51
CA ARG A 207 -6.53 13.71 28.21
C ARG A 207 -5.22 12.95 28.01
N GLU A 208 -5.27 11.62 28.02
CA GLU A 208 -4.10 10.78 27.73
C GLU A 208 -3.58 11.04 26.31
N LEU A 209 -4.48 11.10 25.31
CA LEU A 209 -4.13 11.45 23.92
C LEU A 209 -3.60 12.88 23.78
N ILE A 210 -4.19 13.87 24.46
CA ILE A 210 -3.69 15.26 24.46
C ILE A 210 -2.28 15.31 25.04
N ASN A 211 -2.04 14.66 26.19
CA ASN A 211 -0.70 14.63 26.80
C ASN A 211 0.34 13.96 25.88
N LYS A 212 -0.07 12.90 25.18
CA LYS A 212 0.76 12.24 24.17
C LYS A 212 1.06 13.18 23.00
N ALA A 213 0.05 13.87 22.48
CA ALA A 213 0.18 14.84 21.39
C ALA A 213 1.11 15.99 21.76
N GLU A 214 0.99 16.52 22.98
CA GLU A 214 1.87 17.57 23.50
C GLU A 214 3.32 17.10 23.63
N LYS A 215 3.53 15.84 24.03
CA LYS A 215 4.87 15.24 24.06
C LYS A 215 5.44 15.13 22.64
N SER A 216 4.71 14.54 21.70
CA SER A 216 5.15 14.44 20.29
C SER A 216 5.43 15.81 19.67
N TYR A 217 4.58 16.82 19.97
CA TYR A 217 4.79 18.20 19.54
C TYR A 217 6.11 18.77 20.07
N SER A 218 6.41 18.55 21.36
CA SER A 218 7.66 19.03 21.99
C SER A 218 8.91 18.34 21.45
N GLU A 219 8.78 17.11 20.95
CA GLU A 219 9.86 16.34 20.31
C GLU A 219 10.04 16.69 18.82
N GLY A 220 9.20 17.56 18.26
CA GLY A 220 9.24 17.95 16.85
C GLY A 220 8.48 17.03 15.89
N ASN A 221 7.77 16.02 16.41
CA ASN A 221 6.93 15.09 15.65
C ASN A 221 5.53 15.71 15.43
N TYR A 222 5.48 16.76 14.62
CA TYR A 222 4.31 17.62 14.49
C TYR A 222 3.12 16.95 13.82
N TYR A 223 3.33 16.12 12.81
CA TYR A 223 2.22 15.40 12.19
C TYR A 223 1.68 14.30 13.10
N THR A 224 2.55 13.60 13.83
CA THR A 224 2.12 12.65 14.87
C THR A 224 1.29 13.35 15.94
N ALA A 225 1.74 14.52 16.41
CA ALA A 225 0.95 15.34 17.34
C ALA A 225 -0.40 15.76 16.73
N THR A 226 -0.43 16.16 15.45
CA THR A 226 -1.67 16.50 14.73
C THR A 226 -2.66 15.33 14.76
N SER A 227 -2.20 14.12 14.46
CA SER A 227 -3.02 12.89 14.47
C SER A 227 -3.54 12.55 15.88
N GLU A 228 -2.72 12.73 16.91
CA GLU A 228 -3.11 12.45 18.29
C GLU A 228 -4.10 13.49 18.85
N PHE A 229 -3.91 14.78 18.54
CA PHE A 229 -4.91 15.81 18.85
C PHE A 229 -6.23 15.54 18.14
N PHE A 230 -6.18 15.14 16.86
CA PHE A 230 -7.38 14.77 16.11
C PHE A 230 -8.15 13.61 16.79
N GLN A 231 -7.45 12.57 17.24
CA GLN A 231 -8.06 11.45 17.96
C GLN A 231 -8.70 11.92 19.28
N ALA A 232 -8.04 12.81 20.03
CA ALA A 232 -8.62 13.39 21.23
C ALA A 232 -9.89 14.19 20.93
N LYS A 233 -9.89 14.99 19.85
CA LYS A 233 -11.07 15.77 19.43
C LYS A 233 -12.28 14.90 19.12
N ILE A 234 -12.10 13.75 18.48
CA ILE A 234 -13.22 12.82 18.22
C ILE A 234 -13.88 12.40 19.54
N LEU A 235 -13.08 12.02 20.53
CA LEU A 235 -13.60 11.60 21.84
C LEU A 235 -14.28 12.74 22.59
N MET A 236 -13.71 13.94 22.54
CA MET A 236 -14.28 15.13 23.15
C MET A 236 -15.59 15.55 22.46
N ARG A 237 -15.64 15.51 21.12
CA ARG A 237 -16.85 15.81 20.35
C ARG A 237 -17.93 14.76 20.59
N TYR A 238 -17.56 13.49 20.67
CA TYR A 238 -18.50 12.43 21.05
C TYR A 238 -19.09 12.67 22.45
N GLN A 239 -18.26 13.06 23.42
CA GLN A 239 -18.73 13.41 24.76
C GLN A 239 -19.59 14.67 24.77
N MET A 240 -19.29 15.66 23.92
CA MET A 240 -20.14 16.83 23.71
C MET A 240 -21.50 16.42 23.13
N ASN A 241 -21.51 15.59 22.09
CA ASN A 241 -22.71 15.08 21.43
C ASN A 241 -23.61 14.36 22.45
N LYS A 242 -23.03 13.49 23.30
CA LYS A 242 -23.76 12.81 24.38
C LYS A 242 -24.46 13.75 25.35
N LYS A 243 -23.87 14.89 25.68
CA LYS A 243 -24.43 15.86 26.63
C LYS A 243 -25.43 16.82 25.98
N THR A 244 -25.29 17.10 24.69
CA THR A 244 -26.00 18.18 24.00
C THR A 244 -27.12 17.68 23.07
N LEU A 245 -26.94 16.51 22.45
CA LEU A 245 -27.89 15.92 21.51
C LEU A 245 -28.82 14.94 22.22
N VAL A 246 -29.70 15.48 23.07
CA VAL A 246 -30.60 14.69 23.94
C VAL A 246 -32.00 14.49 23.38
N SER A 247 -32.28 15.07 22.21
CA SER A 247 -33.58 14.96 21.51
C SER A 247 -33.40 14.70 20.02
N ALA A 248 -34.40 14.09 19.40
CA ALA A 248 -34.40 13.82 17.95
C ALA A 248 -34.19 15.11 17.13
N TYR A 249 -34.84 16.20 17.52
CA TYR A 249 -34.68 17.50 16.86
C TYR A 249 -33.24 18.02 16.87
N GLN A 250 -32.53 17.88 18.01
CA GLN A 250 -31.12 18.29 18.10
C GLN A 250 -30.21 17.41 17.24
N ILE A 251 -30.48 16.10 17.22
CA ILE A 251 -29.74 15.14 16.39
C ILE A 251 -29.95 15.45 14.90
N GLU A 252 -31.19 15.65 14.46
CA GLU A 252 -31.53 15.99 13.08
C GLU A 252 -30.86 17.30 12.64
N ASN A 253 -30.86 18.32 13.50
CA ASN A 253 -30.18 19.58 13.21
C ASN A 253 -28.65 19.43 13.09
N GLU A 254 -28.03 18.63 13.96
CA GLU A 254 -26.59 18.38 13.87
C GLU A 254 -26.24 17.58 12.61
N ILE A 255 -27.04 16.57 12.26
CA ILE A 255 -26.89 15.82 11.00
C ILE A 255 -26.98 16.77 9.80
N ALA A 256 -28.00 17.65 9.76
CA ALA A 256 -28.18 18.61 8.68
C ALA A 256 -27.03 19.63 8.61
N SER A 257 -26.49 20.04 9.77
CA SER A 257 -25.33 20.93 9.87
C SER A 257 -24.08 20.29 9.26
N VAL A 258 -23.75 19.06 9.66
CA VAL A 258 -22.61 18.31 9.14
C VAL A 258 -22.78 18.01 7.65
N GLU A 259 -23.97 17.64 7.20
CA GLU A 259 -24.27 17.43 5.78
C GLU A 259 -24.06 18.68 4.92
N LYS A 260 -24.51 19.84 5.42
CA LYS A 260 -24.30 21.13 4.76
C LYS A 260 -22.80 21.46 4.66
N GLU A 261 -22.05 21.21 5.71
CA GLU A 261 -20.61 21.45 5.74
C GLU A 261 -19.83 20.56 4.78
N ILE A 262 -20.16 19.26 4.72
CA ILE A 262 -19.63 18.32 3.72
C ILE A 262 -19.93 18.84 2.31
N SER A 263 -21.17 19.23 2.03
CA SER A 263 -21.54 19.77 0.72
C SER A 263 -20.73 21.01 0.35
N GLN A 264 -20.55 21.94 1.29
CA GLN A 264 -19.75 23.15 1.07
C GLN A 264 -18.29 22.84 0.79
N LEU A 265 -17.70 21.89 1.52
CA LEU A 265 -16.33 21.44 1.30
C LEU A 265 -16.18 20.76 -0.07
N LYS A 266 -17.12 19.88 -0.46
CA LYS A 266 -17.12 19.25 -1.79
C LYS A 266 -17.19 20.29 -2.89
N ASP A 267 -18.08 21.27 -2.78
CA ASP A 267 -18.22 22.33 -3.78
C ASP A 267 -16.96 23.20 -3.91
N TYR A 268 -16.29 23.47 -2.79
CA TYR A 268 -14.99 24.13 -2.79
C TYR A 268 -13.92 23.27 -3.48
N LEU A 269 -13.80 22.00 -3.09
CA LEU A 269 -12.78 21.07 -3.59
C LEU A 269 -12.92 20.74 -5.08
N LYS A 270 -14.15 20.73 -5.63
CA LYS A 270 -14.39 20.58 -7.07
C LYS A 270 -13.86 21.76 -7.89
N LYS A 271 -13.82 22.95 -7.29
CA LYS A 271 -13.41 24.21 -7.96
C LYS A 271 -11.98 24.60 -7.65
N ALA A 272 -11.36 23.97 -6.65
CA ALA A 272 -10.00 24.27 -6.23
C ALA A 272 -9.02 24.00 -7.40
N PRO A 273 -8.15 24.96 -7.75
CA PRO A 273 -7.12 24.72 -8.74
C PRO A 273 -6.16 23.65 -8.22
N ILE A 274 -5.87 22.64 -9.04
CA ILE A 274 -4.98 21.53 -8.70
C ILE A 274 -3.68 21.68 -9.49
N GLY A 275 -2.58 21.74 -8.78
CA GLY A 275 -1.23 21.73 -9.33
C GLY A 275 -0.37 20.62 -8.73
N VAL A 276 0.87 20.51 -9.22
CA VAL A 276 1.83 19.45 -8.83
C VAL A 276 2.08 19.40 -7.32
N ASN A 277 2.14 20.54 -6.64
CA ASN A 277 2.39 20.61 -5.21
C ASN A 277 1.09 20.63 -4.40
N SER A 278 0.02 21.25 -4.90
CA SER A 278 -1.27 21.30 -4.19
C SER A 278 -2.09 20.03 -4.27
N ILE A 279 -1.82 19.14 -5.26
CA ILE A 279 -2.58 17.90 -5.45
C ILE A 279 -2.63 17.03 -4.20
N GLN A 280 -1.54 16.90 -3.47
CA GLN A 280 -1.49 16.12 -2.22
C GLN A 280 -2.41 16.70 -1.12
N ILE A 281 -2.53 18.02 -1.03
CA ILE A 281 -3.34 18.69 -0.01
C ILE A 281 -4.82 18.61 -0.39
N ILE A 282 -5.11 18.83 -1.68
CA ILE A 282 -6.48 18.75 -2.21
C ILE A 282 -6.98 17.31 -2.17
N ALA A 283 -6.17 16.34 -2.57
CA ALA A 283 -6.50 14.91 -2.50
C ALA A 283 -6.72 14.46 -1.05
N GLY A 284 -5.81 14.81 -0.12
CA GLY A 284 -5.98 14.50 1.29
C GLY A 284 -7.22 15.15 1.92
N ALA A 285 -7.63 16.32 1.45
CA ALA A 285 -8.89 16.95 1.85
C ALA A 285 -10.12 16.26 1.23
N GLN A 286 -10.05 15.83 -0.04
CA GLN A 286 -11.12 15.07 -0.70
C GLN A 286 -11.35 13.71 -0.02
N GLU A 287 -10.28 12.99 0.33
CA GLU A 287 -10.31 11.76 1.14
C GLU A 287 -11.05 11.99 2.47
N ARG A 288 -10.62 13.00 3.25
CA ARG A 288 -11.24 13.33 4.55
C ARG A 288 -12.72 13.69 4.46
N VAL A 289 -13.12 14.38 3.39
CA VAL A 289 -14.52 14.70 3.13
C VAL A 289 -15.32 13.46 2.75
N ALA A 290 -14.73 12.52 2.01
CA ALA A 290 -15.34 11.24 1.70
C ALA A 290 -15.54 10.37 2.96
N GLU A 291 -14.53 10.31 3.83
CA GLU A 291 -14.62 9.65 5.13
C GLU A 291 -15.71 10.28 6.01
N ALA A 292 -15.79 11.62 6.03
CA ALA A 292 -16.84 12.33 6.77
C ALA A 292 -18.24 11.97 6.26
N GLU A 293 -18.41 11.88 4.94
CA GLU A 293 -19.67 11.52 4.32
C GLU A 293 -20.06 10.07 4.59
N ASN A 294 -19.08 9.15 4.56
CA ASN A 294 -19.32 7.75 4.93
C ASN A 294 -19.71 7.62 6.40
N ALA A 295 -19.01 8.31 7.30
CA ALA A 295 -19.34 8.32 8.72
C ALA A 295 -20.73 8.93 8.98
N LEU A 296 -21.11 10.00 8.27
CA LEU A 296 -22.46 10.56 8.37
C LEU A 296 -23.52 9.54 7.90
N LYS A 297 -23.24 8.78 6.84
CA LYS A 297 -24.11 7.68 6.39
C LYS A 297 -24.23 6.59 7.46
N LEU A 298 -23.14 6.22 8.13
CA LEU A 298 -23.16 5.28 9.24
C LEU A 298 -23.98 5.82 10.42
N ALA A 299 -23.83 7.10 10.76
CA ALA A 299 -24.62 7.75 11.81
C ALA A 299 -26.13 7.71 11.51
N LYS A 300 -26.53 8.02 10.27
CA LYS A 300 -27.94 7.97 9.81
C LYS A 300 -28.54 6.57 9.86
N ASN A 301 -27.71 5.52 9.75
CA ASN A 301 -28.15 4.11 9.75
C ASN A 301 -27.82 3.37 11.06
N ALA A 302 -27.38 4.09 12.09
CA ALA A 302 -26.94 3.51 13.34
C ALA A 302 -28.09 2.82 14.08
N LYS A 303 -27.80 1.67 14.70
CA LYS A 303 -28.78 0.90 15.50
C LYS A 303 -28.76 1.26 16.98
N SER A 304 -27.74 1.99 17.42
CA SER A 304 -27.56 2.44 18.80
C SER A 304 -27.29 3.95 18.83
N SER A 305 -27.68 4.59 19.92
CA SER A 305 -27.39 6.01 20.15
C SER A 305 -25.89 6.27 20.25
N GLU A 306 -25.13 5.32 20.81
CA GLU A 306 -23.67 5.39 20.89
C GLU A 306 -23.04 5.45 19.50
N ASP A 307 -23.41 4.53 18.60
CA ASP A 307 -22.87 4.49 17.24
C ASP A 307 -23.27 5.75 16.46
N LEU A 308 -24.52 6.22 16.62
CA LEU A 308 -24.98 7.45 15.99
C LEU A 308 -24.12 8.65 16.39
N LEU A 309 -24.00 8.88 17.71
CA LEU A 309 -23.34 10.07 18.25
C LEU A 309 -21.83 10.04 17.99
N TYR A 310 -21.21 8.85 17.99
CA TYR A 310 -19.80 8.68 17.68
C TYR A 310 -19.52 8.93 16.20
N ASN A 311 -20.29 8.30 15.29
CA ASN A 311 -20.10 8.51 13.86
C ASN A 311 -20.37 9.96 13.44
N LEU A 312 -21.33 10.63 14.09
CA LEU A 312 -21.59 12.06 13.87
C LEU A 312 -20.42 12.93 14.36
N ALA A 313 -19.83 12.60 15.51
CA ALA A 313 -18.63 13.28 16.01
C ALA A 313 -17.45 13.08 15.05
N TYR A 314 -17.23 11.86 14.58
CA TYR A 314 -16.17 11.54 13.63
C TYR A 314 -16.36 12.27 12.29
N ALA A 315 -17.58 12.30 11.75
CA ALA A 315 -17.90 13.02 10.52
C ALA A 315 -17.58 14.52 10.64
N LYS A 316 -17.97 15.14 11.76
CA LYS A 316 -17.67 16.55 12.04
C LYS A 316 -16.18 16.80 12.15
N GLU A 317 -15.44 16.00 12.91
CA GLU A 317 -14.00 16.19 13.07
C GLU A 317 -13.23 15.92 11.76
N ARG A 318 -13.68 14.99 10.91
CA ARG A 318 -13.08 14.79 9.58
C ARG A 318 -13.24 16.01 8.68
N CYS A 319 -14.39 16.69 8.73
CA CYS A 319 -14.57 17.99 8.05
C CYS A 319 -13.55 19.04 8.56
N GLU A 320 -13.36 19.14 9.88
CA GLU A 320 -12.37 20.08 10.44
C GLU A 320 -10.93 19.71 10.05
N SER A 321 -10.60 18.41 10.06
CA SER A 321 -9.27 17.95 9.63
C SER A 321 -8.99 18.29 8.15
N ALA A 322 -10.01 18.22 7.28
CA ALA A 322 -9.88 18.66 5.89
C ALA A 322 -9.54 20.15 5.81
N LYS A 323 -10.20 21.01 6.60
CA LYS A 323 -9.90 22.45 6.66
C LYS A 323 -8.49 22.74 7.20
N VAL A 324 -8.04 21.97 8.20
CA VAL A 324 -6.67 22.10 8.74
C VAL A 324 -5.65 21.84 7.63
N TRP A 325 -5.83 20.78 6.84
CA TRP A 325 -4.97 20.51 5.68
C TRP A 325 -5.06 21.59 4.61
N LEU A 326 -6.27 22.03 4.23
CA LEU A 326 -6.47 23.10 3.25
C LEU A 326 -5.82 24.42 3.64
N SER A 327 -5.58 24.65 4.94
CA SER A 327 -4.88 25.84 5.42
C SER A 327 -3.41 25.94 4.97
N LEU A 328 -2.83 24.85 4.44
CA LEU A 328 -1.51 24.84 3.82
C LEU A 328 -1.49 25.44 2.42
N LEU A 329 -2.62 25.44 1.70
CA LEU A 329 -2.67 25.88 0.30
C LEU A 329 -2.05 27.27 0.06
N PRO A 330 -2.32 28.32 0.87
CA PRO A 330 -1.71 29.64 0.66
C PRO A 330 -0.19 29.68 0.80
N ARG A 331 0.43 28.64 1.40
CA ARG A 331 1.88 28.55 1.59
C ARG A 331 2.59 27.79 0.47
N ILE A 332 1.84 27.11 -0.40
CA ILE A 332 2.41 26.37 -1.52
C ILE A 332 2.93 27.37 -2.57
N LYS A 333 4.20 27.22 -2.95
CA LYS A 333 4.85 28.00 -4.00
C LYS A 333 5.22 27.10 -5.17
N GLY A 334 5.39 27.71 -6.36
CA GLY A 334 5.83 26.98 -7.55
C GLY A 334 4.85 25.90 -7.99
N ASP A 335 3.55 26.14 -7.84
CA ASP A 335 2.51 25.14 -8.12
C ASP A 335 2.07 25.21 -9.59
N TYR A 336 2.59 24.30 -10.40
CA TYR A 336 2.24 24.21 -11.82
C TYR A 336 0.88 23.53 -11.98
N ALA A 337 -0.06 24.20 -12.65
CA ALA A 337 -1.41 23.69 -12.85
C ALA A 337 -1.42 22.36 -13.62
N LEU A 338 -2.22 21.40 -13.13
CA LEU A 338 -2.46 20.13 -13.78
C LEU A 338 -3.70 20.20 -14.68
N ASN A 339 -3.68 19.44 -15.77
CA ASN A 339 -4.84 19.31 -16.65
C ASN A 339 -5.88 18.39 -15.98
N GLY A 340 -7.11 18.90 -15.79
CA GLY A 340 -8.20 18.13 -15.18
C GLY A 340 -8.59 16.87 -15.93
N GLU A 341 -8.51 16.86 -17.26
CA GLU A 341 -8.79 15.67 -18.08
C GLU A 341 -7.68 14.61 -17.93
N ASP A 342 -6.41 15.04 -17.83
CA ASP A 342 -5.31 14.12 -17.52
C ASP A 342 -5.49 13.49 -16.13
N LEU A 343 -5.90 14.30 -15.14
CA LEU A 343 -6.15 13.82 -13.78
C LEU A 343 -7.33 12.84 -13.73
N LYS A 344 -8.40 13.11 -14.49
CA LYS A 344 -9.53 12.18 -14.64
C LYS A 344 -9.09 10.84 -15.22
N LYS A 345 -8.32 10.84 -16.32
CA LYS A 345 -7.78 9.60 -16.92
C LYS A 345 -6.88 8.85 -15.95
N ARG A 346 -6.05 9.56 -15.18
CA ARG A 346 -5.23 8.95 -14.12
C ARG A 346 -6.08 8.36 -13.00
N ALA A 347 -7.14 9.02 -12.57
CA ALA A 347 -8.05 8.49 -11.56
C ALA A 347 -8.72 7.19 -12.03
N GLU A 348 -9.25 7.17 -13.26
CA GLU A 348 -9.80 5.94 -13.86
C GLU A 348 -8.75 4.82 -13.93
N PHE A 349 -7.53 5.15 -14.37
CA PHE A 349 -6.42 4.23 -14.39
C PHE A 349 -6.14 3.62 -13.00
N TYR A 350 -5.90 4.44 -11.98
CA TYR A 350 -5.59 3.94 -10.63
C TYR A 350 -6.75 3.14 -10.02
N ILE A 351 -8.02 3.50 -10.29
CA ILE A 351 -9.20 2.73 -9.87
C ILE A 351 -9.18 1.33 -10.51
N ASN A 352 -8.89 1.25 -11.81
CA ASN A 352 -8.79 -0.03 -12.51
C ASN A 352 -7.63 -0.87 -11.93
N GLN A 353 -6.48 -0.26 -11.66
CA GLN A 353 -5.36 -0.95 -11.03
C GLN A 353 -5.67 -1.43 -9.61
N ALA A 354 -6.36 -0.63 -8.81
CA ALA A 354 -6.81 -1.02 -7.48
C ALA A 354 -7.73 -2.24 -7.55
N ASN A 355 -8.73 -2.20 -8.44
CA ASN A 355 -9.63 -3.33 -8.66
C ASN A 355 -8.88 -4.61 -9.05
N SER A 356 -7.92 -4.50 -9.98
CA SER A 356 -7.11 -5.64 -10.41
C SER A 356 -6.25 -6.23 -9.30
N ILE A 357 -5.58 -5.38 -8.50
CA ILE A 357 -4.73 -5.84 -7.40
C ILE A 357 -5.57 -6.47 -6.30
N ILE A 358 -6.77 -5.97 -6.02
CA ILE A 358 -7.70 -6.59 -5.07
C ILE A 358 -8.16 -7.97 -5.55
N VAL A 359 -8.52 -8.11 -6.83
CA VAL A 359 -8.92 -9.39 -7.41
C VAL A 359 -7.76 -10.40 -7.31
N TYR A 360 -6.55 -9.94 -7.62
CA TYR A 360 -5.34 -10.75 -7.49
C TYR A 360 -5.04 -11.15 -6.04
N ALA A 361 -5.09 -10.21 -5.09
CA ALA A 361 -4.94 -10.50 -3.67
C ALA A 361 -6.00 -11.50 -3.16
N SER A 362 -7.22 -11.39 -3.68
CA SER A 362 -8.33 -12.29 -3.36
C SER A 362 -8.11 -13.70 -3.92
N SER A 363 -7.64 -13.84 -5.16
CA SER A 363 -7.31 -15.16 -5.75
C SER A 363 -6.18 -15.84 -5.00
N LEU A 364 -5.24 -15.06 -4.46
CA LEU A 364 -4.17 -15.54 -3.59
C LEU A 364 -4.60 -15.75 -2.14
N ARG A 365 -5.87 -15.57 -1.77
CA ARG A 365 -6.34 -15.72 -0.38
C ARG A 365 -5.50 -14.89 0.61
N GLY A 366 -5.20 -13.64 0.23
CA GLY A 366 -4.57 -12.65 1.10
C GLY A 366 -5.36 -12.44 2.39
N TYR A 367 -4.78 -11.67 3.32
CA TYR A 367 -5.39 -11.41 4.62
C TYR A 367 -6.74 -10.69 4.47
N GLN A 368 -7.84 -11.33 4.93
CA GLN A 368 -9.20 -10.95 4.55
C GLN A 368 -9.64 -9.56 5.06
N ASP A 369 -9.21 -9.15 6.25
CA ASP A 369 -9.59 -7.84 6.77
C ASP A 369 -9.00 -6.71 5.90
N LEU A 370 -7.78 -6.91 5.38
CA LEU A 370 -7.12 -5.95 4.48
C LEU A 370 -7.74 -5.96 3.09
N ILE A 371 -8.15 -7.13 2.58
CA ILE A 371 -8.91 -7.20 1.32
C ILE A 371 -10.23 -6.45 1.47
N THR A 372 -10.91 -6.58 2.60
CA THR A 372 -12.16 -5.85 2.90
C THR A 372 -11.93 -4.34 2.91
N SER A 373 -10.91 -3.89 3.65
CA SER A 373 -10.47 -2.47 3.67
C SER A 373 -10.13 -1.94 2.27
N ALA A 374 -9.48 -2.76 1.45
CA ALA A 374 -9.16 -2.40 0.07
C ALA A 374 -10.42 -2.23 -0.79
N TYR A 375 -11.42 -3.11 -0.67
CA TYR A 375 -12.71 -2.96 -1.35
C TYR A 375 -13.45 -1.70 -0.89
N GLU A 376 -13.44 -1.39 0.41
CA GLU A 376 -14.05 -0.16 0.93
C GLU A 376 -13.41 1.09 0.33
N SER A 377 -12.08 1.14 0.32
CA SER A 377 -11.30 2.24 -0.29
C SER A 377 -11.57 2.35 -1.81
N LEU A 378 -11.68 1.22 -2.53
CA LEU A 378 -12.03 1.20 -3.95
C LEU A 378 -13.44 1.78 -4.21
N GLU A 379 -14.42 1.47 -3.38
CA GLU A 379 -15.77 2.02 -3.53
C GLU A 379 -15.80 3.52 -3.24
N ILE A 380 -15.02 4.00 -2.26
CA ILE A 380 -14.85 5.44 -2.03
C ILE A 380 -14.17 6.10 -3.23
N ALA A 381 -13.12 5.48 -3.81
CA ALA A 381 -12.45 5.98 -5.00
C ALA A 381 -13.41 6.14 -6.19
N LYS A 382 -14.23 5.12 -6.47
CA LYS A 382 -15.27 5.17 -7.53
C LYS A 382 -16.29 6.26 -7.27
N LYS A 383 -16.71 6.45 -6.02
CA LYS A 383 -17.63 7.51 -5.63
C LYS A 383 -17.03 8.90 -5.90
N LEU A 384 -15.82 9.16 -5.40
CA LEU A 384 -15.10 10.41 -5.63
C LEU A 384 -14.94 10.70 -7.13
N TYR A 385 -14.62 9.68 -7.92
CA TYR A 385 -14.53 9.78 -9.38
C TYR A 385 -15.87 10.23 -10.00
N SER A 386 -16.98 9.62 -9.61
CA SER A 386 -18.31 9.98 -10.10
C SER A 386 -18.72 11.41 -9.74
N GLU A 387 -18.15 11.96 -8.67
CA GLU A 387 -18.40 13.31 -8.19
C GLU A 387 -17.41 14.35 -8.75
N SER A 388 -16.53 13.95 -9.67
CA SER A 388 -15.47 14.78 -10.25
C SER A 388 -14.39 15.23 -9.25
N LEU A 389 -14.21 14.48 -8.15
CA LEU A 389 -13.16 14.67 -7.15
C LEU A 389 -11.98 13.74 -7.45
N TYR A 390 -11.35 13.97 -8.61
CA TYR A 390 -10.40 13.00 -9.20
C TYR A 390 -9.10 12.82 -8.40
N ALA A 391 -8.61 13.84 -7.69
CA ALA A 391 -7.37 13.73 -6.91
C ALA A 391 -7.53 12.78 -5.72
N GLY A 392 -8.63 12.92 -4.97
CA GLY A 392 -9.01 12.03 -3.89
C GLY A 392 -9.34 10.63 -4.39
N ALA A 393 -9.98 10.51 -5.57
CA ALA A 393 -10.21 9.21 -6.20
C ALA A 393 -8.90 8.44 -6.47
N VAL A 394 -7.84 9.12 -6.91
CA VAL A 394 -6.51 8.51 -7.03
C VAL A 394 -5.99 8.07 -5.66
N PHE A 395 -6.06 8.91 -4.64
CA PHE A 395 -5.49 8.59 -3.33
C PHE A 395 -6.20 7.42 -2.66
N GLU A 396 -7.52 7.34 -2.76
CA GLU A 396 -8.28 6.20 -2.26
C GLU A 396 -8.01 4.92 -3.05
N ALA A 397 -7.75 5.03 -4.37
CA ALA A 397 -7.25 3.91 -5.13
C ALA A 397 -5.84 3.49 -4.69
N LEU A 398 -4.95 4.43 -4.32
CA LEU A 398 -3.64 4.10 -3.74
C LEU A 398 -3.77 3.43 -2.36
N ASN A 399 -4.73 3.86 -1.53
CA ASN A 399 -5.07 3.18 -0.27
C ASN A 399 -5.48 1.73 -0.53
N ALA A 400 -6.43 1.52 -1.45
CA ALA A 400 -6.91 0.20 -1.86
C ALA A 400 -5.78 -0.71 -2.39
N ILE A 401 -4.92 -0.17 -3.25
CA ILE A 401 -3.74 -0.89 -3.75
C ILE A 401 -2.83 -1.29 -2.58
N THR A 402 -2.60 -0.38 -1.63
CA THR A 402 -1.67 -0.62 -0.52
C THR A 402 -2.19 -1.71 0.41
N ASP A 403 -3.45 -1.64 0.83
CA ASP A 403 -4.08 -2.66 1.66
C ASP A 403 -4.05 -4.04 1.00
N ALA A 404 -4.42 -4.10 -0.28
CA ALA A 404 -4.38 -5.34 -1.05
C ALA A 404 -2.93 -5.89 -1.15
N SER A 405 -1.93 -5.02 -1.31
CA SER A 405 -0.51 -5.41 -1.34
C SER A 405 -0.06 -6.00 -0.01
N ILE A 406 -0.32 -5.28 1.08
CA ILE A 406 0.04 -5.72 2.44
C ILE A 406 -0.70 -7.02 2.78
N SER A 407 -1.91 -7.24 2.27
CA SER A 407 -2.67 -8.48 2.47
C SER A 407 -1.95 -9.71 1.89
N ILE A 408 -1.25 -9.56 0.77
CA ILE A 408 -0.47 -10.64 0.14
C ILE A 408 0.84 -10.81 0.91
N GLU A 409 1.54 -9.71 1.19
CA GLU A 409 2.82 -9.73 1.93
C GLU A 409 2.66 -10.36 3.32
N ALA A 410 1.65 -9.95 4.09
CA ALA A 410 1.37 -10.50 5.42
C ALA A 410 0.96 -11.98 5.39
N LYS A 411 0.49 -12.49 4.24
CA LYS A 411 0.08 -13.88 4.07
C LYS A 411 1.26 -14.79 3.70
N TYR A 412 2.15 -14.32 2.83
CA TYR A 412 3.15 -15.15 2.16
C TYR A 412 4.60 -14.76 2.46
N GLY A 413 4.88 -13.53 2.85
CA GLY A 413 6.25 -13.02 3.07
C GLY A 413 6.53 -12.62 4.51
N GLU A 414 7.77 -12.19 4.75
CA GLU A 414 8.13 -11.47 5.96
C GLU A 414 7.68 -10.00 5.84
N LEU A 415 7.34 -9.39 6.98
CA LEU A 415 6.94 -7.99 7.05
C LEU A 415 8.19 -7.09 6.97
N ARG A 416 8.41 -6.49 5.81
CA ARG A 416 9.63 -5.75 5.42
C ARG A 416 9.58 -4.26 5.75
N VAL A 417 9.47 -3.95 7.04
CA VAL A 417 9.27 -2.55 7.48
C VAL A 417 10.44 -1.65 7.06
N GLU A 418 11.67 -2.11 7.22
CA GLU A 418 12.86 -1.31 6.94
C GLU A 418 13.03 -1.04 5.44
N GLU A 419 12.67 -2.01 4.60
CA GLU A 419 12.68 -1.85 3.16
C GLU A 419 11.60 -0.87 2.69
N LYS A 420 10.39 -0.94 3.26
CA LYS A 420 9.34 0.05 2.97
C LYS A 420 9.77 1.46 3.39
N LYS A 421 10.40 1.60 4.56
CA LYS A 421 11.00 2.85 5.02
C LYS A 421 11.98 3.39 3.99
N LYS A 422 12.97 2.59 3.59
CA LYS A 422 14.00 3.01 2.62
C LYS A 422 13.40 3.37 1.25
N SER A 423 12.41 2.62 0.78
CA SER A 423 11.70 2.95 -0.47
C SER A 423 10.94 4.28 -0.38
N ALA A 424 10.29 4.55 0.76
CA ALA A 424 9.64 5.84 1.00
C ALA A 424 10.64 6.99 1.06
N GLU A 425 11.79 6.82 1.73
CA GLU A 425 12.86 7.82 1.76
C GLU A 425 13.35 8.16 0.35
N ILE A 426 13.61 7.16 -0.49
CA ILE A 426 14.06 7.36 -1.88
C ILE A 426 12.98 8.10 -2.68
N ALA A 427 11.72 7.67 -2.59
CA ALA A 427 10.62 8.28 -3.34
C ALA A 427 10.39 9.75 -2.93
N ILE A 428 10.44 10.04 -1.61
CA ILE A 428 10.39 11.40 -1.09
C ILE A 428 11.55 12.20 -1.68
N ALA A 429 12.79 11.73 -1.50
CA ALA A 429 13.97 12.47 -1.92
C ALA A 429 14.00 12.75 -3.43
N GLU A 430 13.42 11.85 -4.26
CA GLU A 430 13.23 12.10 -5.68
C GLU A 430 12.21 13.21 -5.97
N VAL A 431 11.05 13.22 -5.30
CA VAL A 431 10.03 14.24 -5.55
C VAL A 431 10.42 15.60 -4.97
N GLU A 432 11.23 15.64 -3.91
CA GLU A 432 11.81 16.87 -3.35
C GLU A 432 12.64 17.66 -4.37
N GLN A 433 13.23 16.99 -5.37
CA GLN A 433 14.02 17.66 -6.41
C GLN A 433 13.16 18.55 -7.34
N ILE A 434 11.86 18.29 -7.41
CA ILE A 434 10.95 18.94 -8.37
C ILE A 434 9.67 19.51 -7.73
N GLY A 435 9.43 19.24 -6.45
CA GLY A 435 8.21 19.58 -5.75
C GLY A 435 8.40 19.65 -4.23
N TYR A 436 7.29 19.83 -3.52
CA TYR A 436 7.27 20.05 -2.08
C TYR A 436 6.35 19.04 -1.38
N PRO A 437 6.80 17.79 -1.15
CA PRO A 437 5.99 16.64 -0.69
C PRO A 437 5.63 16.65 0.81
N ILE A 438 4.82 17.62 1.27
CA ILE A 438 4.39 17.73 2.67
C ILE A 438 3.69 16.45 3.20
N LEU A 439 2.73 15.89 2.46
CA LEU A 439 1.93 14.73 2.87
C LEU A 439 2.74 13.42 2.85
N PRO A 440 3.55 13.09 1.82
CA PRO A 440 4.48 11.97 1.93
C PRO A 440 5.36 12.04 3.18
N ILE A 441 5.87 13.23 3.52
CA ILE A 441 6.72 13.42 4.71
C ILE A 441 5.91 13.31 6.00
N ALA A 442 4.68 13.83 6.03
CA ALA A 442 3.76 13.64 7.14
C ALA A 442 3.54 12.14 7.41
N TYR A 443 3.23 11.36 6.38
CA TYR A 443 3.02 9.91 6.51
C TYR A 443 4.30 9.18 6.93
N PHE A 444 5.45 9.60 6.41
CA PHE A 444 6.75 9.07 6.83
C PHE A 444 7.02 9.32 8.33
N GLU A 445 6.82 10.55 8.82
CA GLU A 445 6.98 10.90 10.24
C GLU A 445 6.04 10.07 11.14
N PHE A 446 4.78 9.89 10.71
CA PHE A 446 3.83 9.07 11.45
C PHE A 446 4.27 7.61 11.53
N ALA A 447 4.81 7.05 10.44
CA ALA A 447 5.35 5.70 10.43
C ALA A 447 6.56 5.54 11.38
N GLU A 448 7.50 6.49 11.37
CA GLU A 448 8.69 6.47 12.24
C GLU A 448 8.32 6.41 13.73
N THR A 449 7.30 7.18 14.12
CA THR A 449 6.87 7.33 15.52
C THR A 449 5.86 6.28 15.98
N SER A 450 5.23 5.56 15.04
CA SER A 450 4.26 4.51 15.33
C SER A 450 4.92 3.30 16.03
N GLN A 451 4.20 2.69 16.96
CA GLN A 451 4.60 1.41 17.58
C GLN A 451 3.90 0.20 16.95
N ASN A 452 2.94 0.43 16.06
CA ASN A 452 2.17 -0.62 15.42
C ASN A 452 2.81 -0.98 14.06
N THR A 453 3.25 -2.23 13.91
CA THR A 453 3.92 -2.73 12.70
C THR A 453 3.09 -2.55 11.43
N TYR A 454 1.77 -2.79 11.51
CA TYR A 454 0.89 -2.58 10.37
C TYR A 454 0.82 -1.10 9.97
N ALA A 455 0.64 -0.20 10.94
CA ALA A 455 0.66 1.24 10.67
C ALA A 455 1.99 1.68 10.05
N LYS A 456 3.13 1.14 10.50
CA LYS A 456 4.42 1.41 9.85
C LYS A 456 4.40 1.02 8.36
N LEU A 457 4.00 -0.22 8.07
CA LEU A 457 3.94 -0.72 6.70
C LEU A 457 2.99 0.12 5.84
N LEU A 458 1.81 0.46 6.35
CA LEU A 458 0.84 1.24 5.62
C LEU A 458 1.38 2.64 5.32
N TYR A 459 1.81 3.38 6.33
CA TYR A 459 2.21 4.77 6.15
C TYR A 459 3.53 4.93 5.37
N TYR A 460 4.50 4.04 5.51
CA TYR A 460 5.66 4.06 4.60
C TYR A 460 5.23 3.77 3.16
N SER A 461 4.36 2.78 2.93
CA SER A 461 3.88 2.44 1.59
C SER A 461 3.04 3.56 0.96
N LEU A 462 2.18 4.22 1.74
CA LEU A 462 1.41 5.38 1.27
C LEU A 462 2.31 6.58 0.99
N SER A 463 3.28 6.84 1.88
CA SER A 463 4.29 7.88 1.66
C SER A 463 5.01 7.68 0.33
N GLU A 464 5.53 6.47 0.10
CA GLU A 464 6.19 6.09 -1.14
C GLU A 464 5.29 6.29 -2.36
N ARG A 465 4.07 5.73 -2.33
CA ARG A 465 3.15 5.75 -3.47
C ARG A 465 2.67 7.15 -3.82
N ILE A 466 2.38 7.98 -2.82
CA ILE A 466 1.97 9.38 -3.05
C ILE A 466 3.14 10.17 -3.62
N ALA A 467 4.36 9.99 -3.11
CA ALA A 467 5.55 10.63 -3.67
C ALA A 467 5.79 10.23 -5.14
N LYS A 468 5.67 8.93 -5.46
CA LYS A 468 5.75 8.42 -6.84
C LYS A 468 4.63 8.93 -7.73
N PHE A 469 3.41 9.04 -7.21
CA PHE A 469 2.31 9.66 -7.96
C PHE A 469 2.60 11.13 -8.27
N MET A 470 3.10 11.89 -7.30
CA MET A 470 3.52 13.28 -7.50
C MET A 470 4.61 13.41 -8.59
N LEU A 471 5.61 12.53 -8.60
CA LEU A 471 6.61 12.45 -9.67
C LEU A 471 5.98 12.25 -11.06
N ASN A 472 5.05 11.30 -11.16
CA ASN A 472 4.38 10.97 -12.41
C ASN A 472 3.52 12.13 -12.95
N VAL A 473 2.81 12.86 -12.09
CA VAL A 473 1.99 14.00 -12.52
C VAL A 473 2.80 15.26 -12.82
N ALA A 474 3.99 15.42 -12.23
CA ALA A 474 4.86 16.54 -12.52
C ALA A 474 5.33 16.55 -13.99
N LYS A 475 5.35 15.40 -14.67
CA LYS A 475 5.85 15.23 -16.05
C LYS A 475 7.31 15.70 -16.25
N VAL A 476 8.09 15.87 -15.18
CA VAL A 476 9.44 16.48 -15.23
C VAL A 476 10.57 15.45 -15.34
N LYS A 477 10.40 14.16 -15.04
CA LYS A 477 11.54 13.22 -15.05
C LYS A 477 11.71 12.48 -16.37
N GLY A 478 12.96 12.47 -16.85
CA GLY A 478 13.45 11.47 -17.80
C GLY A 478 13.52 10.09 -17.13
N GLU A 479 13.48 9.06 -17.96
CA GLU A 479 13.48 7.65 -17.52
C GLU A 479 14.72 7.33 -16.66
N ARG A 480 14.60 6.42 -15.69
CA ARG A 480 15.78 5.99 -14.92
C ARG A 480 16.84 5.38 -15.82
N GLU A 481 18.10 5.75 -15.57
CA GLU A 481 19.26 5.22 -16.26
C GLU A 481 19.53 3.77 -15.83
N LEU A 482 19.97 2.97 -16.80
CA LEU A 482 20.50 1.63 -16.58
C LEU A 482 22.02 1.70 -16.63
N VAL A 483 22.68 1.07 -15.67
CA VAL A 483 24.13 0.91 -15.67
C VAL A 483 24.49 -0.55 -15.86
N HIS A 484 25.53 -0.80 -16.64
CA HIS A 484 26.07 -2.15 -16.78
C HIS A 484 26.74 -2.54 -15.46
N ALA A 485 26.18 -3.54 -14.78
CA ALA A 485 26.72 -4.03 -13.53
C ALA A 485 27.92 -4.95 -13.85
N GLY A 486 29.13 -4.52 -13.52
CA GLY A 486 30.33 -5.38 -13.59
C GLY A 486 30.07 -6.70 -12.87
N TYR A 487 30.34 -7.82 -13.54
CA TYR A 487 29.92 -9.15 -13.09
C TYR A 487 30.90 -9.71 -12.05
N GLU A 488 30.47 -9.81 -10.78
CA GLU A 488 31.09 -10.68 -9.77
C GLU A 488 29.96 -11.34 -8.95
N ILE A 489 29.92 -12.68 -8.97
CA ILE A 489 28.95 -13.47 -8.21
C ILE A 489 29.35 -13.41 -6.73
N GLN A 490 28.65 -12.61 -5.94
CA GLN A 490 28.75 -12.68 -4.47
C GLN A 490 27.67 -13.61 -3.93
N GLN A 491 28.10 -14.69 -3.27
CA GLN A 491 27.21 -15.59 -2.54
C GLN A 491 26.68 -14.84 -1.31
N THR A 492 25.40 -14.48 -1.30
CA THR A 492 24.74 -13.93 -0.11
C THR A 492 24.46 -15.04 0.89
N THR A 493 24.72 -14.75 2.17
CA THR A 493 24.52 -15.68 3.30
C THR A 493 23.04 -15.62 3.74
N PRO A 494 22.40 -16.73 4.15
CA PRO A 494 20.99 -16.72 4.53
C PRO A 494 20.75 -15.88 5.79
N GLU A 495 19.81 -14.94 5.74
CA GLU A 495 19.30 -14.28 6.94
C GLU A 495 18.28 -15.18 7.67
N THR A 496 18.37 -15.17 8.99
CA THR A 496 17.60 -16.03 9.89
C THR A 496 16.14 -15.61 10.00
N LYS A 497 15.25 -16.59 9.84
CA LYS A 497 13.78 -16.51 10.01
C LYS A 497 13.35 -15.80 11.29
N GLY A 498 12.58 -14.73 11.15
CA GLY A 498 11.81 -14.13 12.25
C GLY A 498 10.47 -14.84 12.43
N SER A 499 10.19 -15.36 13.63
CA SER A 499 8.91 -16.02 13.90
C SER A 499 7.78 -15.01 14.14
N LEU A 500 6.70 -15.12 13.36
CA LEU A 500 5.48 -14.31 13.43
C LEU A 500 4.60 -14.71 14.63
N LYS A 501 4.50 -13.81 15.62
CA LYS A 501 3.39 -13.81 16.59
C LYS A 501 2.94 -12.38 16.87
N ARG A 502 1.61 -12.19 16.78
CA ARG A 502 0.82 -10.98 17.13
C ARG A 502 0.96 -9.79 16.17
N ILE A 503 0.27 -9.88 15.03
CA ILE A 503 -0.05 -8.71 14.18
C ILE A 503 -1.23 -7.89 14.78
N ILE A 504 -2.05 -8.50 15.63
CA ILE A 504 -3.30 -7.88 16.10
C ILE A 504 -3.37 -7.91 17.63
N GLU A 505 -2.50 -7.13 18.28
CA GLU A 505 -2.79 -6.65 19.63
C GLU A 505 -2.58 -5.14 19.71
N SER A 506 -3.69 -4.42 19.87
CA SER A 506 -3.83 -3.06 20.42
C SER A 506 -3.75 -1.83 19.49
N PRO A 507 -4.44 -0.73 19.89
CA PRO A 507 -5.26 0.08 18.99
C PRO A 507 -4.46 1.22 18.36
N GLY A 508 -4.53 1.29 17.03
CA GLY A 508 -4.01 2.36 16.22
C GLY A 508 -4.92 2.53 15.01
N PHE A 509 -5.48 3.73 14.93
CA PHE A 509 -6.33 4.42 13.94
C PHE A 509 -6.86 3.75 12.64
N GLU A 510 -6.22 2.75 12.04
CA GLU A 510 -6.73 2.12 10.78
C GLU A 510 -7.68 0.96 11.01
N VAL A 511 -7.57 0.33 12.17
CA VAL A 511 -8.60 -0.59 12.65
C VAL A 511 -9.89 0.18 12.98
N ALA A 512 -9.86 1.50 13.15
CA ALA A 512 -11.07 2.29 13.36
C ALA A 512 -11.87 2.55 12.08
N ILE A 513 -11.33 2.27 10.90
CA ILE A 513 -12.11 2.27 9.65
C ILE A 513 -12.53 0.84 9.30
N ALA A 514 -11.66 -0.15 9.54
CA ALA A 514 -11.97 -1.56 9.26
C ALA A 514 -12.77 -2.33 10.36
N LEU A 515 -12.84 -1.85 11.61
CA LEU A 515 -13.59 -2.52 12.71
C LEU A 515 -14.72 -1.70 13.34
N PHE A 516 -14.91 -0.42 13.00
CA PHE A 516 -16.06 0.34 13.54
C PHE A 516 -17.35 0.16 12.74
N SER A 517 -17.32 -0.56 11.62
CA SER A 517 -18.52 -0.95 10.86
C SER A 517 -19.23 -2.20 11.40
N LEU A 518 -18.70 -2.90 12.42
CA LEU A 518 -19.37 -4.05 13.06
C LEU A 518 -19.22 -4.09 14.59
N SER A 519 -20.16 -3.44 15.30
CA SER A 519 -20.80 -3.99 16.50
C SER A 519 -19.92 -4.50 17.66
N LEU A 520 -19.01 -3.70 18.21
CA LEU A 520 -18.28 -4.08 19.45
C LEU A 520 -18.12 -2.96 20.50
N ILE A 521 -19.14 -2.12 20.69
CA ILE A 521 -19.30 -1.30 21.92
C ILE A 521 -20.32 -1.92 22.91
N ALA A 522 -20.93 -3.08 22.57
CA ALA A 522 -21.88 -3.76 23.46
C ALA A 522 -21.27 -4.84 24.39
N TYR A 523 -19.98 -5.18 24.29
CA TYR A 523 -19.40 -6.31 25.05
C TYR A 523 -18.57 -5.91 26.29
N SER A 524 -18.09 -4.67 26.42
CA SER A 524 -17.27 -4.25 27.57
C SER A 524 -18.04 -3.61 28.73
N ILE A 525 -19.37 -3.48 28.65
CA ILE A 525 -20.22 -2.93 29.73
C ILE A 525 -21.04 -4.02 30.46
N ARG A 526 -20.98 -5.30 30.04
CA ARG A 526 -21.72 -6.40 30.69
C ARG A 526 -20.94 -7.24 31.71
N LYS A 527 -19.74 -6.79 32.11
CA LYS A 527 -19.04 -7.32 33.28
C LYS A 527 -18.51 -6.16 34.14
N ARG A 528 -19.41 -5.53 34.89
CA ARG A 528 -19.19 -5.01 36.23
C ARG A 528 -20.52 -4.89 36.95
#